data_AF-A0A1Y5I0B8-F1
#
_entry.id   AF-A0A1Y5I0B8-F1
#
_cell.length_a   1.000
_cell.length_b   1.000
_cell.length_c   1.000
_cell.angle_alpha   90.00
_cell.angle_beta   90.00
_cell.angle_gamma   90.00
#
_symmetry.space_group_name_H-M   'P 1'
#
loop_
_entity.id
_entity.type
_entity.pdbx_description
1 polymer ?
#
loop_
_entity_poly.entity_id
_entity_poly.type
_entity_poly.pdbx_seq_one_letter_code
_entity_poly.pdbx_strand_id
1 'polypeptide(L)'
;MYSKGANQYRQVGATSEVAGADPHRLIQMLMEGALTRMSQAKGMIEVKNHEGKAKLLGRVMDIISTLQSSLDHNQGGDISANLDRLYDYM
;
A
#
# COMPACT_ATOMS: atom_id res chain seq x y z
N MET A 1 23.25 11.26 -16.69
CA MET A 1 22.02 11.84 -17.29
C MET A 1 21.01 10.76 -17.73
N TYR A 2 20.82 9.67 -16.96
CA TYR A 2 19.98 8.50 -17.36
C TYR A 2 18.88 8.12 -16.34
N SER A 3 18.40 9.06 -15.51
CA SER A 3 17.38 8.75 -14.47
C SER A 3 15.94 9.14 -14.84
N LYS A 4 15.72 9.99 -15.85
CA LYS A 4 14.36 10.48 -16.20
C LYS A 4 13.52 9.41 -16.93
N GLY A 5 14.12 8.66 -17.86
CA GLY A 5 13.41 7.62 -18.63
C GLY A 5 12.96 6.43 -17.79
N ALA A 6 13.78 5.97 -16.84
CA ALA A 6 13.44 4.84 -15.97
C ALA A 6 12.31 5.17 -14.97
N ASN A 7 12.18 6.44 -14.55
CA ASN A 7 11.09 6.87 -13.68
C ASN A 7 9.77 7.03 -14.45
N GLN A 8 9.81 7.55 -15.68
CA GLN A 8 8.62 7.60 -16.54
C GLN A 8 8.13 6.21 -16.93
N TYR A 9 9.03 5.27 -17.25
CA TYR A 9 8.64 3.88 -17.55
C TYR A 9 7.99 3.19 -16.34
N ARG A 10 8.54 3.36 -15.13
CA ARG A 10 7.93 2.82 -13.90
C ARG A 10 6.56 3.43 -13.62
N GLN A 11 6.41 4.73 -13.86
CA GLN A 11 5.15 5.44 -13.63
C GLN A 11 4.07 5.04 -14.64
N VAL A 12 4.43 4.92 -15.93
CA VAL A 12 3.52 4.48 -17.00
C VAL A 12 3.13 3.01 -16.84
N GLY A 13 4.07 2.13 -16.47
CA GLY A 13 3.75 0.72 -16.18
C GLY A 13 2.74 0.58 -15.04
N ALA A 14 2.98 1.28 -13.93
CA ALA A 14 2.07 1.27 -12.78
C ALA A 14 0.69 1.88 -13.10
N THR A 15 0.60 2.93 -13.92
CA THR A 15 -0.69 3.53 -14.30
C THR A 15 -1.47 2.69 -15.30
N SER A 16 -0.80 2.04 -16.25
CA SER A 16 -1.44 1.12 -17.20
C SER A 16 -1.98 -0.15 -16.53
N GLU A 17 -1.27 -0.70 -15.54
CA GLU A 17 -1.78 -1.84 -14.76
C GLU A 17 -3.02 -1.47 -13.93
N VAL A 18 -3.06 -0.26 -13.37
CA VAL A 18 -4.22 0.23 -12.60
C VAL A 18 -5.45 0.48 -13.49
N ALA A 19 -5.26 0.94 -14.73
CA ALA A 19 -6.36 1.33 -15.62
C ALA A 19 -7.22 0.15 -16.12
N GLY A 20 -6.72 -1.09 -16.02
CA GLY A 20 -7.45 -2.31 -16.41
C GLY A 20 -7.56 -3.37 -15.32
N ALA A 21 -7.12 -3.07 -14.09
CA ALA A 21 -7.16 -4.01 -12.98
C ALA A 21 -8.60 -4.20 -12.48
N ASP A 22 -8.99 -5.47 -12.30
CA ASP A 22 -10.19 -5.81 -11.55
C ASP A 22 -10.03 -5.36 -10.06
N PRO A 23 -11.12 -5.02 -9.36
CA PRO A 23 -11.12 -4.66 -7.95
C PRO A 23 -10.24 -5.54 -7.05
N HIS A 24 -10.22 -6.86 -7.22
CA HIS A 24 -9.34 -7.72 -6.42
C HIS A 24 -7.86 -7.48 -6.72
N ARG A 25 -7.49 -7.23 -7.98
CA ARG A 25 -6.12 -6.89 -8.34
C ARG A 25 -5.69 -5.54 -7.76
N LEU A 26 -6.57 -4.55 -7.71
CA LEU A 26 -6.27 -3.26 -7.06
C LEU A 26 -5.97 -3.43 -5.56
N ILE A 27 -6.75 -4.26 -4.86
CA ILE A 27 -6.50 -4.58 -3.44
C ILE A 27 -5.14 -5.27 -3.27
N GLN A 28 -4.81 -6.24 -4.14
CA GLN A 28 -3.50 -6.92 -4.11
C GLN A 28 -2.35 -5.92 -4.30
N MET A 29 -2.45 -5.01 -5.28
CA MET A 29 -1.42 -4.01 -5.54
C MET A 29 -1.22 -3.07 -4.34
N LEU A 30 -2.29 -2.69 -3.64
CA LEU A 30 -2.21 -1.92 -2.40
C LEU A 30 -1.46 -2.70 -1.31
N MET A 31 -1.81 -3.97 -1.09
CA MET A 31 -1.12 -4.83 -0.12
C MET A 31 0.36 -5.04 -0.47
N GLU A 32 0.69 -5.34 -1.74
CA GLU A 32 2.07 -5.44 -2.24
C GLU A 32 2.85 -4.13 -1.98
N GLY A 33 2.19 -2.99 -2.20
CA GLY A 33 2.72 -1.67 -1.91
C GLY A 33 3.01 -1.43 -0.42
N ALA A 34 2.12 -1.90 0.46
CA ALA A 34 2.32 -1.82 1.91
C ALA A 34 3.49 -2.70 2.37
N LEU A 35 3.54 -3.96 1.95
CA LEU A 35 4.62 -4.90 2.27
C LEU A 35 5.99 -4.39 1.81
N THR A 36 6.05 -3.84 0.60
CA THR A 36 7.29 -3.23 0.07
C THR A 36 7.78 -2.09 0.96
N ARG A 37 6.88 -1.21 1.41
CA ARG A 37 7.23 -0.09 2.29
C ARG A 37 7.63 -0.57 3.69
N MET A 38 6.97 -1.59 4.24
CA MET A 38 7.36 -2.20 5.51
C MET A 38 8.77 -2.80 5.43
N SER A 39 9.09 -3.50 4.33
CA SER A 39 10.44 -4.04 4.09
C SER A 39 11.50 -2.93 4.04
N GLN A 40 11.22 -1.85 3.29
CA GLN A 40 12.09 -0.68 3.26
C GLN A 40 12.24 0.00 4.63
N ALA A 41 11.16 0.05 5.42
CA ALA A 41 11.19 0.64 6.76
C ALA A 41 12.11 -0.16 7.70
N LYS A 42 12.15 -1.49 7.58
CA LYS A 42 13.12 -2.33 8.30
C LYS A 42 14.56 -1.94 7.95
N GLY A 43 14.88 -1.77 6.67
CA GLY A 43 16.21 -1.31 6.25
C GLY A 43 16.56 0.09 6.80
N MET A 44 15.59 1.01 6.88
CA MET A 44 15.81 2.32 7.49
C MET A 44 16.14 2.23 9.00
N ILE A 45 15.57 1.25 9.70
CA ILE A 45 15.89 0.99 11.12
C ILE A 45 17.33 0.53 11.27
N GLU A 46 17.80 -0.38 10.41
CA GLU A 46 19.17 -0.93 10.45
C GLU A 46 20.23 0.19 10.33
N VAL A 47 19.98 1.19 9.48
CA VAL A 47 20.89 2.33 9.30
C VAL A 47 20.58 3.51 10.25
N LYS A 48 19.73 3.31 11.26
CA LYS A 48 19.30 4.33 12.24
C LYS A 48 18.66 5.58 11.62
N ASN A 49 18.08 5.46 10.43
CA ASN A 49 17.33 6.53 9.79
C ASN A 49 15.87 6.53 10.27
N HIS A 50 15.63 7.16 11.41
CA HIS A 50 14.30 7.21 12.04
C HIS A 50 13.28 8.04 11.24
N GLU A 51 13.71 9.12 10.58
CA GLU A 51 12.85 9.93 9.73
C GLU A 51 12.38 9.14 8.50
N GLY A 52 13.30 8.45 7.82
CA GLY A 52 12.99 7.58 6.70
C GLY A 52 12.04 6.45 7.09
N LYS A 53 12.27 5.83 8.26
CA LYS A 53 11.34 4.85 8.85
C LYS A 53 9.96 5.45 9.07
N ALA A 54 9.85 6.60 9.73
CA ALA A 54 8.57 7.23 10.02
C ALA A 54 7.78 7.55 8.74
N LYS A 55 8.46 8.10 7.72
CA LYS A 55 7.85 8.38 6.42
C LYS A 55 7.30 7.12 5.74
N LEU A 56 8.06 6.03 5.75
CA LEU A 56 7.63 4.77 5.13
C LEU A 56 6.45 4.14 5.88
N LEU A 57 6.47 4.13 7.21
CA LEU A 57 5.34 3.64 7.99
C LEU A 57 4.09 4.51 7.84
N GLY A 58 4.24 5.83 7.73
CA GLY A 58 3.13 6.72 7.39
C GLY A 58 2.43 6.30 6.09
N ARG A 59 3.22 5.95 5.05
CA ARG A 59 2.67 5.43 3.80
C ARG A 59 2.01 4.06 3.92
N VAL A 60 2.42 3.23 4.87
CA VAL A 60 1.75 1.95 5.16
C VAL A 60 0.40 2.24 5.80
N MET A 61 0.34 3.13 6.80
CA MET A 61 -0.91 3.54 7.45
C MET A 61 -1.90 4.14 6.46
N ASP A 62 -1.44 4.99 5.52
CA ASP A 62 -2.28 5.53 4.44
C ASP A 62 -2.97 4.41 3.64
N ILE A 63 -2.22 3.34 3.31
CA ILE A 63 -2.74 2.19 2.54
C ILE A 63 -3.76 1.40 3.36
N ILE A 64 -3.45 1.07 4.61
CA ILE A 64 -4.35 0.31 5.49
C ILE A 64 -5.65 1.09 5.72
N SER A 65 -5.56 2.40 5.97
CA SER A 65 -6.73 3.28 6.12
C SER A 65 -7.57 3.34 4.84
N THR A 66 -6.93 3.31 3.67
CA THR A 66 -7.63 3.25 2.38
C THR A 66 -8.35 1.91 2.20
N LEU A 67 -7.71 0.79 2.53
CA LEU A 67 -8.34 -0.53 2.49
C LEU A 67 -9.53 -0.62 3.45
N GLN A 68 -9.37 -0.13 4.67
CA GLN A 68 -10.43 -0.09 5.68
C GLN A 68 -11.63 0.74 5.22
N SER A 69 -11.40 1.97 4.75
CA SER A 69 -12.48 2.83 4.24
C SER A 69 -13.14 2.33 2.95
N SER A 70 -12.51 1.38 2.25
CA SER A 70 -13.08 0.74 1.05
C SER A 70 -13.98 -0.45 1.34
N LEU A 71 -14.10 -0.88 2.60
CA LEU A 71 -14.94 -2.01 2.98
C LEU A 71 -16.43 -1.69 2.80
N ASP A 72 -17.15 -2.61 2.13
CA ASP A 72 -18.62 -2.52 2.05
C ASP A 72 -19.22 -3.20 3.29
N HIS A 73 -19.65 -2.41 4.26
CA HIS A 73 -20.32 -2.92 5.46
C HIS A 73 -21.79 -3.30 5.22
N ASN A 74 -22.42 -2.82 4.14
CA ASN A 74 -23.80 -3.14 3.82
C ASN A 74 -23.92 -4.53 3.19
N GLN A 75 -22.98 -4.89 2.31
CA GLN A 75 -22.99 -6.16 1.59
C GLN A 75 -21.97 -7.19 2.10
N GLY A 76 -20.94 -6.76 2.83
CA GLY A 76 -19.82 -7.62 3.23
C GLY A 76 -20.01 -8.41 4.51
N GLY A 77 -21.10 -8.19 5.26
CA GLY A 77 -21.45 -8.96 6.46
C GLY A 77 -20.29 -9.15 7.44
N ASP A 78 -20.15 -10.37 7.97
CA ASP A 78 -19.10 -10.72 8.95
C ASP A 78 -17.68 -10.56 8.41
N ILE A 79 -17.47 -10.75 7.10
CA ILE A 79 -16.15 -10.62 6.48
C ILE A 79 -15.68 -9.17 6.55
N SER A 80 -16.55 -8.23 6.19
CA SER A 80 -16.27 -6.80 6.27
C SER A 80 -15.96 -6.37 7.70
N ALA A 81 -16.76 -6.83 8.67
CA ALA A 81 -16.52 -6.53 10.09
C ALA A 81 -15.21 -7.15 10.63
N ASN A 82 -14.82 -8.33 10.18
CA ASN A 82 -13.55 -8.96 10.54
C ASN A 82 -12.36 -8.21 9.96
N LEU A 83 -12.45 -7.80 8.69
CA LEU A 83 -11.40 -7.03 8.01
C LEU A 83 -11.23 -5.65 8.65
N ASP A 84 -12.32 -4.99 9.01
CA ASP A 84 -12.28 -3.70 9.70
C ASP A 84 -11.51 -3.78 11.03
N ARG A 85 -11.84 -4.77 11.87
CA ARG A 85 -11.09 -5.03 13.12
C ARG A 85 -9.63 -5.39 12.88
N LEU A 86 -9.34 -6.14 11.81
CA LEU A 86 -7.97 -6.50 11.46
C LEU A 86 -7.19 -5.25 11.05
N TYR A 87 -7.76 -4.37 10.24
CA TYR A 87 -7.11 -3.15 9.79
C TYR A 87 -6.95 -2.11 10.91
N ASP A 88 -7.89 -2.02 11.85
CA ASP A 88 -7.77 -1.16 13.04
C ASP A 88 -6.61 -1.59 13.97
N TYR A 89 -6.35 -2.91 14.05
CA TYR A 89 -5.22 -3.44 14.82
C TYR A 89 -3.85 -3.16 14.19
N MET A 90 -3.80 -2.97 12.86
CA MET A 90 -2.56 -2.87 12.07
C MET A 90 -1.94 -1.47 12.05
#